data_AF-A0A9D8EQN5-F1
#
_entry.id   AF-A0A9D8EQN5-F1
#
_cell.length_a   1.000
_cell.length_b   1.000
_cell.length_c   1.000
_cell.angle_alpha   90.00
_cell.angle_beta   90.00
_cell.angle_gamma   90.00
#
_symmetry.space_group_name_H-M   'P 1'
#
loop_
_entity.id
_entity.type
_entity.pdbx_description
1 polymer ?
#
loop_
_entity_poly.entity_id
_entity_poly.type
_entity_poly.pdbx_seq_one_letter_code
_entity_poly.pdbx_strand_id
1 'polypeptide(L)'
;MPADTSILIYQIQNFVISFTAITFFAAGLLLLLYFLFLWWKYRNREKQSLEFILLQVAVPKDNEVKIDAAEQLFSSLASLSHGGLFSFLKPQQHISFEIVGKPGDIRFYICVHHHLRDLVEKQG
;
A
#
# COMPACT_ATOMS: atom_id res chain seq x y z
N MET A 1 -25.38 -55.19 29.60
CA MET A 1 -24.12 -54.56 29.17
C MET A 1 -24.35 -53.15 28.60
N PRO A 2 -24.78 -52.13 29.39
CA PRO A 2 -24.92 -50.73 28.90
C PRO A 2 -23.80 -49.77 29.35
N ALA A 3 -22.89 -50.18 30.25
CA ALA A 3 -21.86 -49.31 30.80
C ALA A 3 -20.80 -48.92 29.73
N ASP A 4 -20.34 -49.90 28.95
CA ASP A 4 -19.27 -49.68 27.96
C ASP A 4 -19.70 -48.79 26.78
N THR A 5 -20.98 -48.86 26.38
CA THR A 5 -21.51 -48.02 25.29
C THR A 5 -21.63 -46.56 25.72
N SER A 6 -22.01 -46.28 26.97
CA SER A 6 -22.08 -44.92 27.50
C SER A 6 -20.70 -44.24 27.63
N ILE A 7 -19.68 -45.01 28.00
CA ILE A 7 -18.28 -44.54 28.09
C ILE A 7 -17.75 -44.19 26.70
N LEU A 8 -18.00 -45.04 25.70
CA LEU A 8 -17.65 -44.78 24.31
C LEU A 8 -18.30 -43.50 23.77
N ILE A 9 -19.60 -43.30 24.03
CA ILE A 9 -20.31 -42.09 23.60
C ILE A 9 -19.71 -40.83 24.24
N TYR A 10 -19.38 -40.87 25.54
CA TYR A 10 -18.77 -39.75 26.24
C TYR A 10 -17.37 -39.39 25.70
N GLN A 11 -16.56 -40.40 25.39
CA GLN A 11 -15.23 -40.21 24.79
C GLN A 11 -15.33 -39.55 23.41
N ILE A 12 -16.26 -40.00 22.56
CA ILE A 12 -16.50 -39.41 21.23
C ILE A 12 -16.97 -37.96 21.37
N GLN A 13 -17.89 -37.68 22.29
CA GLN A 13 -18.40 -36.34 22.52
C GLN A 13 -17.27 -35.37 22.95
N ASN A 14 -16.41 -35.78 23.88
CA ASN A 14 -15.28 -34.97 24.32
C ASN A 14 -14.25 -34.73 23.22
N PHE A 15 -14.02 -35.73 22.35
CA PHE A 15 -13.15 -35.57 21.19
C PHE A 15 -13.69 -34.52 20.22
N VAL A 16 -14.99 -34.59 19.90
CA VAL A 16 -15.65 -33.63 19.01
C VAL A 16 -15.61 -32.21 19.59
N ILE A 17 -15.88 -32.04 20.88
CA ILE A 17 -15.82 -30.74 21.56
C ILE A 17 -14.40 -30.18 21.51
N SER A 18 -13.40 -30.99 21.83
CA SER A 18 -11.99 -30.57 21.85
C SER A 18 -11.51 -30.18 20.46
N PHE A 19 -11.83 -30.97 19.43
CA PHE A 19 -11.48 -30.68 18.05
C PHE A 19 -12.10 -29.37 17.56
N THR A 20 -13.38 -29.15 17.90
CA THR A 20 -14.10 -27.92 17.56
C THR A 20 -13.47 -26.72 18.26
N ALA A 21 -13.18 -26.83 19.56
CA ALA A 21 -12.54 -25.76 20.33
C ALA A 21 -11.15 -25.39 19.79
N ILE A 22 -10.32 -26.38 19.44
CA ILE A 22 -9.00 -26.16 18.83
C ILE A 22 -9.13 -25.46 17.48
N THR A 23 -10.10 -25.87 16.66
CA THR A 23 -10.33 -25.26 15.34
C THR A 23 -10.71 -23.78 15.48
N PHE A 24 -11.64 -23.44 16.38
CA PHE A 24 -12.01 -22.06 16.65
C PHE A 24 -10.86 -21.25 17.24
N PHE A 25 -10.08 -21.84 18.15
CA PHE A 25 -8.91 -21.19 18.73
C PHE A 25 -7.85 -20.89 17.68
N ALA A 26 -7.54 -21.84 16.80
CA ALA A 26 -6.60 -21.67 15.71
C ALA A 26 -7.07 -20.60 14.72
N ALA A 27 -8.35 -20.61 14.34
CA ALA A 27 -8.94 -19.58 13.48
C ALA A 27 -8.86 -18.19 14.12
N GLY A 28 -9.19 -18.08 15.41
CA GLY A 28 -9.05 -16.83 16.17
C GLY A 28 -7.61 -16.33 16.23
N LEU A 29 -6.64 -17.22 16.44
CA LEU A 29 -5.22 -16.88 16.43
C LEU A 29 -4.77 -16.38 15.06
N LEU A 30 -5.17 -17.05 13.97
CA LEU A 30 -4.86 -16.62 12.60
C LEU A 30 -5.43 -15.24 12.29
N LEU A 31 -6.68 -14.97 12.70
CA LEU A 31 -7.28 -13.65 12.55
C LEU A 31 -6.53 -12.59 13.35
N LEU A 32 -6.17 -12.88 14.61
CA LEU A 32 -5.41 -11.95 15.44
C LEU A 32 -4.05 -11.62 14.84
N LEU A 33 -3.33 -12.64 14.35
CA LEU A 33 -2.05 -12.46 13.65
C LEU A 33 -2.22 -11.63 12.38
N TYR A 34 -3.28 -11.88 11.61
CA TYR A 34 -3.60 -11.10 10.41
C TYR A 34 -3.87 -9.63 10.75
N PHE A 35 -4.68 -9.36 11.79
CA PHE A 35 -4.94 -8.00 12.26
C PHE A 35 -3.67 -7.30 12.76
N LEU A 36 -2.82 -8.01 13.51
CA LEU A 36 -1.57 -7.46 14.02
C LEU A 36 -0.59 -7.16 12.88
N PHE A 37 -0.52 -8.03 11.87
CA PHE A 37 0.21 -7.79 10.64
C PHE A 37 -0.32 -6.56 9.89
N LEU A 38 -1.63 -6.43 9.73
CA LEU A 38 -2.27 -5.29 9.09
C LEU A 38 -1.98 -3.98 9.84
N TRP A 39 -2.07 -4.01 11.17
CA TRP A 39 -1.77 -2.87 12.01
C TRP A 39 -0.30 -2.48 11.89
N TRP A 40 0.64 -3.43 11.99
CA TRP A 40 2.06 -3.16 11.80
C TRP A 40 2.37 -2.58 10.42
N LYS A 41 1.76 -3.14 9.36
CA LYS A 41 1.90 -2.66 7.98
C LYS A 41 1.40 -1.22 7.80
N TYR A 42 0.29 -0.86 8.43
CA TYR A 42 -0.37 0.44 8.23
C TYR A 42 -0.09 1.49 9.32
N ARG A 43 0.62 1.13 10.39
CA ARG A 43 0.92 2.05 11.51
C ARG A 43 1.70 3.29 11.10
N ASN A 44 2.50 3.22 10.04
CA ASN A 44 3.32 4.34 9.55
C ASN A 44 2.71 5.13 8.40
N ARG A 45 1.44 4.88 8.04
CA ARG A 45 0.75 5.59 6.95
C ARG A 45 0.67 7.10 7.18
N GLU A 46 0.45 7.52 8.42
CA GLU A 46 0.32 8.94 8.76
C GLU A 46 1.63 9.69 8.51
N LYS A 47 2.76 9.13 8.94
CA LYS A 47 4.10 9.68 8.66
C LYS A 47 4.37 9.78 7.16
N GLN A 48 4.03 8.73 6.41
CA GLN A 48 4.17 8.75 4.94
C GLN A 48 3.26 9.80 4.27
N SER A 49 2.06 10.03 4.81
CA SER A 49 1.15 11.05 4.28
C SER A 49 1.63 12.48 4.53
N LEU A 50 2.40 12.72 5.59
CA LEU A 50 2.96 14.03 5.93
C LEU A 50 4.21 14.38 5.10
N GLU A 51 4.84 13.40 4.46
CA GLU A 51 6.05 13.60 3.65
C GLU A 51 5.77 13.94 2.18
N PHE A 52 4.51 14.20 1.81
CA PHE A 52 4.18 14.67 0.47
C PHE A 52 4.56 16.14 0.28
N ILE A 53 5.21 16.42 -0.85
CA ILE A 53 5.59 17.76 -1.27
C ILE A 53 4.95 18.08 -2.62
N LEU A 54 4.64 19.36 -2.83
CA LEU A 54 4.12 19.86 -4.09
C LEU A 54 5.22 20.60 -4.85
N LEU A 55 5.55 20.12 -6.05
CA LEU A 55 6.55 20.69 -6.93
C LEU A 55 5.87 21.38 -8.12
N GLN A 56 6.21 22.64 -8.39
CA GLN A 56 5.73 23.35 -9.57
C GLN A 56 6.66 23.04 -10.75
N VAL A 57 6.10 22.56 -11.86
CA VAL A 57 6.84 22.35 -13.11
C VAL A 57 6.86 23.68 -13.86
N ALA A 58 8.05 24.28 -13.97
CA ALA A 58 8.26 25.52 -14.72
C ALA A 58 8.98 25.19 -16.04
N VAL A 59 8.28 25.38 -17.16
CA VAL A 59 8.89 25.20 -18.50
C VAL A 59 9.60 26.51 -18.89
N PRO A 60 10.90 26.48 -19.26
CA PRO A 60 11.60 27.67 -19.74
C PRO A 60 10.97 28.20 -21.02
N LYS A 61 10.84 29.53 -21.14
CA LYS A 61 10.15 30.19 -22.27
C LYS A 61 10.76 29.90 -23.65
N ASP A 62 12.06 29.61 -23.71
CA ASP A 62 12.78 29.32 -24.95
C ASP A 62 12.90 27.82 -25.26
N ASN A 63 12.34 26.94 -24.42
CA ASN A 63 12.43 25.50 -24.63
C ASN A 63 11.21 25.07 -25.45
N GLU A 64 11.34 25.09 -26.78
CA GLU A 64 10.36 24.51 -27.72
C GLU A 64 10.06 23.08 -27.27
N VAL A 65 8.90 22.90 -26.64
CA VAL A 65 8.20 21.66 -26.27
C VAL A 65 9.07 20.40 -26.43
N LYS A 66 10.04 20.19 -25.53
CA LYS A 66 10.79 18.94 -25.50
C LYS A 66 9.91 17.88 -24.85
N ILE A 67 9.06 17.27 -25.68
CA ILE A 67 8.30 16.05 -25.35
C ILE A 67 9.23 15.05 -24.65
N ASP A 68 10.50 14.98 -25.08
CA ASP A 68 11.56 14.17 -24.51
C ASP A 68 11.75 14.35 -22.99
N ALA A 69 11.71 15.57 -22.47
CA ALA A 69 11.88 15.83 -21.04
C ALA A 69 10.65 15.35 -20.24
N ALA A 70 9.46 15.56 -20.79
CA ALA A 70 8.23 15.03 -20.21
C ALA A 70 8.20 13.49 -20.26
N GLU A 71 8.63 12.89 -21.37
CA GLU A 71 8.74 11.44 -21.55
C GLU A 71 9.74 10.82 -20.56
N GLN A 72 10.89 11.47 -20.35
CA GLN A 72 11.88 11.06 -19.37
C GLN A 72 11.37 11.17 -17.93
N LEU A 73 10.60 12.21 -17.61
CA LEU A 73 9.92 12.35 -16.33
C LEU A 73 8.89 11.22 -16.14
N PHE A 74 8.02 10.97 -17.12
CA PHE A 74 7.01 9.91 -17.03
C PHE A 74 7.65 8.52 -16.96
N SER A 75 8.73 8.26 -17.68
CA SER A 75 9.51 7.01 -17.61
C SER A 75 10.12 6.80 -16.21
N SER A 76 10.70 7.86 -15.63
CA SER A 76 11.23 7.83 -14.27
C SER A 76 10.14 7.53 -13.25
N LEU A 77 8.95 8.10 -13.41
CA LEU A 77 7.81 7.82 -12.52
C LEU A 77 7.20 6.42 -12.72
N ALA A 78 7.16 5.93 -13.97
CA ALA A 78 6.69 4.58 -14.27
C ALA A 78 7.57 3.52 -13.60
N SER A 79 8.88 3.78 -13.46
CA SER A 79 9.81 2.89 -12.77
C SER A 79 9.54 2.74 -11.26
N LEU A 80 8.81 3.67 -10.65
CA LEU A 80 8.41 3.61 -9.23
C LEU A 80 7.27 2.61 -8.98
N SER A 81 6.56 2.19 -10.02
CA SER A 81 5.51 1.19 -9.92
C SER A 81 6.12 -0.19 -9.66
N HIS A 82 5.89 -0.76 -8.47
CA HIS A 82 6.40 -2.07 -8.11
C HIS A 82 5.42 -3.17 -8.53
N GLY A 83 5.73 -3.85 -9.63
CA GLY A 83 5.03 -5.07 -10.07
C GLY A 83 5.66 -6.34 -9.48
N GLY A 84 4.84 -7.29 -9.01
CA GLY A 84 5.30 -8.61 -8.56
C GLY A 84 4.31 -9.34 -7.65
N LEU A 85 4.49 -10.65 -7.47
CA LEU A 85 3.61 -11.51 -6.64
C LEU A 85 3.50 -11.05 -5.18
N PHE A 86 4.50 -10.31 -4.67
CA PHE A 86 4.54 -9.76 -3.32
C PHE A 86 4.21 -8.26 -3.24
N SER A 87 3.76 -7.65 -4.35
CA SER A 87 3.41 -6.22 -4.37
C SER A 87 2.31 -5.87 -3.35
N PHE A 88 1.39 -6.82 -3.10
CA PHE A 88 0.35 -6.65 -2.07
C PHE A 88 0.89 -6.47 -0.64
N LEU A 89 2.14 -6.88 -0.35
CA LEU A 89 2.75 -6.75 0.98
C LEU A 89 3.34 -5.36 1.22
N LYS A 90 3.64 -4.59 0.16
CA LYS A 90 4.24 -3.26 0.28
C LYS A 90 3.18 -2.16 0.06
N PRO A 91 3.20 -1.07 0.85
CA PRO A 91 2.41 0.11 0.51
C PRO A 91 2.85 0.65 -0.85
N GLN A 92 1.89 0.87 -1.75
CA GLN A 92 2.18 1.48 -3.05
C GLN A 92 2.33 3.00 -2.88
N GLN A 93 3.31 3.58 -3.56
CA GLN A 93 3.48 5.02 -3.59
C GLN A 93 2.47 5.65 -4.56
N HIS A 94 1.88 6.76 -4.16
CA HIS A 94 0.93 7.51 -4.96
C HIS A 94 1.58 8.80 -5.45
N ILE A 95 1.24 9.22 -6.66
CA ILE A 95 1.68 10.49 -7.27
C ILE A 95 0.43 11.16 -7.81
N SER A 96 0.34 12.48 -7.72
CA SER A 96 -0.77 13.25 -8.27
C SER A 96 -0.24 14.38 -9.14
N PHE A 97 -0.96 14.67 -10.23
CA PHE A 97 -0.68 15.77 -11.14
C PHE A 97 -1.84 16.75 -11.07
N GLU A 98 -1.54 18.03 -10.86
CA GLU A 98 -2.54 19.08 -10.73
C GLU A 98 -2.24 20.21 -11.71
N ILE A 99 -3.28 20.75 -12.33
CA ILE A 99 -3.21 21.87 -13.27
C ILE A 99 -4.04 23.01 -12.69
N VAL A 100 -3.42 24.15 -12.42
CA VAL A 100 -4.09 25.33 -11.88
C VAL A 100 -4.06 26.44 -12.93
N GLY A 101 -5.25 26.79 -13.43
CA GLY A 101 -5.44 27.95 -14.30
C GLY A 101 -5.76 29.19 -13.47
N LYS A 102 -4.90 30.20 -13.53
CA LYS A 102 -5.15 31.57 -13.05
C LYS A 102 -5.36 32.49 -14.26
N PRO A 103 -6.01 33.66 -14.11
CA PRO A 103 -6.13 34.61 -15.21
C PRO A 103 -4.74 34.96 -15.79
N GLY A 104 -4.49 34.52 -17.03
CA GLY A 104 -3.22 34.75 -17.74
C GLY A 104 -2.06 33.80 -17.40
N ASP A 105 -2.27 32.76 -16.60
CA ASP A 105 -1.19 31.86 -16.16
C ASP A 105 -1.71 30.42 -15.95
N ILE A 106 -1.07 29.41 -16.55
CA ILE A 106 -1.36 28.00 -16.31
C ILE A 106 -0.14 27.37 -15.65
N ARG A 107 -0.34 26.80 -14.46
CA ARG A 107 0.72 26.15 -13.70
C ARG A 107 0.45 24.67 -13.55
N PHE A 108 1.49 23.88 -13.72
CA PHE A 108 1.48 22.44 -13.53
C PHE A 108 2.18 22.11 -12.22
N TYR A 109 1.58 21.24 -11.44
CA TYR A 109 2.10 20.78 -10.16
C TYR A 109 2.17 19.25 -10.12
N ILE A 110 3.17 18.73 -9.44
CA ILE A 110 3.34 17.31 -9.17
C ILE A 110 3.44 17.13 -7.66
N CYS A 111 2.57 16.29 -7.10
CA CYS A 111 2.60 15.89 -5.71
C CYS A 111 3.31 14.52 -5.60
N VAL A 112 4.47 14.51 -4.94
CA VAL A 112 5.31 13.31 -4.74
C VAL A 112 5.78 13.23 -3.29
N HIS A 113 6.21 12.05 -2.86
CA HIS A 113 6.86 11.89 -1.55
C HIS A 113 8.24 12.55 -1.55
N HIS A 114 8.66 13.10 -0.41
CA HIS A 114 9.90 13.89 -0.27
C HIS A 114 11.15 13.19 -0.82
N HIS A 115 11.29 11.87 -0.67
CA HIS A 115 12.46 11.13 -1.17
C HIS A 115 12.56 11.08 -2.71
N LEU A 116 11.46 11.37 -3.43
CA LEU A 116 11.42 11.42 -4.90
C LEU A 116 11.69 12.83 -5.43
N ARG A 117 11.85 13.82 -4.54
CA ARG A 117 12.09 15.22 -4.91
C ARG A 117 13.25 15.37 -5.89
N ASP A 118 14.40 14.81 -5.54
CA ASP A 118 15.62 14.91 -6.33
C ASP A 118 15.49 14.23 -7.70
N LEU A 119 14.63 13.20 -7.81
CA LEU A 119 14.36 12.54 -9.09
C LEU A 119 13.54 13.44 -10.02
N VAL A 120 12.62 14.22 -9.47
CA VAL A 120 11.82 15.17 -10.27
C VAL A 120 12.63 16.43 -10.58
N GLU A 121 13.41 16.95 -9.63
CA GLU A 121 14.23 18.16 -9.84
C GLU A 121 15.40 17.95 -10.81
N LYS A 122 15.98 16.75 -10.91
CA LYS A 122 17.12 16.47 -11.81
C LYS A 122 16.72 16.29 -13.28
N GLN A 123 15.44 16.10 -13.59
CA GLN A 123 14.96 15.75 -14.93
C GLN A 123 14.21 16.91 -15.62
N GLY A 124 13.99 18.03 -14.93
CA GLY A 124 13.30 19.22 -15.43
C GLY A 124 14.23 20.33 -15.91
#